data_AF-A0A4Z1JDZ3-F1
#
_entry.id   AF-A0A4Z1JDZ3-F1
#
_cell.length_a   1.000
_cell.length_b   1.000
_cell.length_c   1.000
_cell.angle_alpha   90.00
_cell.angle_beta   90.00
_cell.angle_gamma   90.00
#
_symmetry.space_group_name_H-M   'P 1'
#
loop_
_entity.id
_entity.type
_entity.pdbx_description
1 polymer ?
#
loop_
_entity_poly.entity_id
_entity_poly.type
_entity_poly.pdbx_seq_one_letter_code
_entity_poly.pdbx_strand_id
1 'polypeptide(L)'
;MPVTIKANIKEKIIHTKPLNQDDFATFGTVIQNPAPAVIPSSTIKTLPPNAVQANQGTALKYLDVTHMKDYYGSAPSQRVANAVMNMFVCAPRSLLPSHDSNIGGLFPVTILERHPFTTQTFIPLGISPSEQEDVCYLVVVAPSLTPSSVDETLPVPVLSPQTSTNDDNAENLPGRGLPDLNRIQALLANGSQAVTYGAGTWHAPMVVVGKKPIDFVVVQFANGKGIEDCKEAELETTDKDICVAVPKLSRNATWKL
;
A
#
# COMPACT_ATOMS: atom_id res chain seq x y z
N MET A 1 9.75 10.77 -16.73
CA MET A 1 10.03 11.87 -15.79
C MET A 1 8.81 12.00 -14.90
N PRO A 2 8.99 12.11 -13.58
CA PRO A 2 7.91 12.32 -12.63
C PRO A 2 7.07 13.54 -13.01
N VAL A 3 5.79 13.51 -12.67
CA VAL A 3 4.94 14.72 -12.73
C VAL A 3 5.15 15.51 -11.46
N THR A 4 5.51 16.77 -11.58
CA THR A 4 5.68 17.66 -10.42
C THR A 4 4.35 18.27 -10.00
N ILE A 5 4.02 18.18 -8.70
CA ILE A 5 2.78 18.66 -8.11
C ILE A 5 3.10 19.78 -7.13
N LYS A 6 2.55 20.97 -7.40
CA LYS A 6 2.54 22.06 -6.42
C LYS A 6 1.56 21.73 -5.31
N ALA A 7 2.07 21.37 -4.15
CA ALA A 7 1.26 21.20 -2.95
C ALA A 7 0.79 22.58 -2.48
N ASN A 8 -0.35 23.06 -2.98
CA ASN A 8 -1.01 24.27 -2.49
C ASN A 8 -1.70 24.02 -1.13
N ILE A 9 -1.00 23.36 -0.21
CA ILE A 9 -1.49 22.90 1.08
C ILE A 9 -0.65 23.58 2.16
N LYS A 10 -1.30 24.25 3.11
CA LYS A 10 -0.63 24.69 4.34
C LYS A 10 -0.15 23.45 5.10
N GLU A 11 0.98 23.54 5.80
CA GLU A 11 1.56 22.47 6.64
C GLU A 11 0.48 21.52 7.18
N LYS A 12 0.48 20.28 6.66
CA LYS A 12 -0.49 19.25 6.96
C LYS A 12 0.19 18.08 7.66
N ILE A 13 -0.17 17.87 8.92
CA ILE A 13 0.27 16.71 9.70
C ILE A 13 -0.83 15.64 9.65
N ILE A 14 -0.49 14.47 9.11
CA ILE A 14 -1.36 13.31 8.99
C ILE A 14 -1.04 12.35 10.13
N HIS A 15 -1.97 12.16 11.06
CA HIS A 15 -1.81 11.18 12.12
C HIS A 15 -2.08 9.77 11.59
N THR A 16 -1.17 8.83 11.88
CA THR A 16 -1.36 7.44 11.48
C THR A 16 -2.48 6.78 12.28
N LYS A 17 -3.25 5.90 11.63
CA LYS A 17 -4.12 4.91 12.30
C LYS A 17 -3.50 3.51 12.18
N PRO A 18 -3.80 2.55 13.08
CA PRO A 18 -3.45 1.16 12.84
C PRO A 18 -4.03 0.65 11.52
N LEU A 19 -3.23 -0.06 10.72
CA LEU A 19 -3.68 -0.65 9.47
C LEU A 19 -4.82 -1.65 9.73
N ASN A 20 -5.95 -1.46 9.05
CA ASN A 20 -7.09 -2.36 9.05
C ASN A 20 -7.76 -2.34 7.67
N GLN A 21 -8.55 -3.38 7.37
CA GLN A 21 -9.18 -3.54 6.06
C GLN A 21 -10.19 -2.42 5.76
N ASP A 22 -10.98 -1.97 6.73
CA ASP A 22 -12.05 -0.99 6.50
C ASP A 22 -11.50 0.38 6.08
N ASP A 23 -10.48 0.88 6.79
CA ASP A 23 -9.80 2.13 6.42
C ASP A 23 -9.02 2.00 5.10
N PHE A 24 -8.63 0.79 4.69
CA PHE A 24 -7.82 0.54 3.48
C PHE A 24 -8.63 0.09 2.25
N ALA A 25 -9.92 -0.23 2.41
CA ALA A 25 -10.73 -0.93 1.40
C ALA A 25 -10.81 -0.21 0.04
N THR A 26 -10.76 1.11 0.01
CA THR A 26 -10.81 1.88 -1.25
C THR A 26 -9.47 1.94 -1.98
N PHE A 27 -8.39 1.53 -1.31
CA PHE A 27 -7.03 1.58 -1.83
C PHE A 27 -6.50 0.19 -2.18
N GLY A 28 -7.05 -0.86 -1.56
CA GLY A 28 -6.62 -2.22 -1.78
C GLY A 28 -7.09 -3.18 -0.69
N THR A 29 -6.28 -4.22 -0.44
CA THR A 29 -6.56 -5.29 0.52
C THR A 29 -5.43 -5.44 1.53
N VAL A 30 -5.78 -5.56 2.80
CA VAL A 30 -4.89 -5.96 3.89
C VAL A 30 -4.89 -7.48 3.98
N ILE A 31 -3.70 -8.07 3.86
CA ILE A 31 -3.49 -9.51 3.99
C ILE A 31 -2.98 -9.78 5.39
N GLN A 32 -3.75 -10.51 6.19
CA GLN A 32 -3.36 -10.94 7.53
C GLN A 32 -4.15 -12.20 7.92
N ASN A 33 -3.75 -12.88 9.00
CA ASN A 33 -4.58 -13.93 9.59
C ASN A 33 -5.85 -13.30 10.19
N PRO A 34 -7.06 -13.59 9.67
CA PRO A 34 -8.29 -12.96 10.16
C PRO A 34 -8.74 -13.52 11.52
N ALA A 35 -8.21 -14.67 11.95
CA ALA A 35 -8.57 -15.30 13.23
C ALA A 35 -7.34 -15.90 13.92
N PRO A 36 -6.40 -15.07 14.43
CA PRO A 36 -5.13 -15.53 15.00
C PRO A 36 -5.29 -16.39 16.26
N ALA A 37 -6.42 -16.29 16.96
CA ALA A 37 -6.73 -17.11 18.13
C ALA A 37 -7.22 -18.54 17.77
N VAL A 38 -7.55 -18.80 16.50
CA VAL A 38 -8.08 -20.10 16.08
C VAL A 38 -6.94 -21.05 15.77
N ILE A 39 -6.88 -22.15 16.53
CA ILE A 39 -5.93 -23.24 16.32
C ILE A 39 -6.59 -24.28 15.41
N PRO A 40 -5.98 -24.62 14.25
CA PRO A 40 -6.49 -25.69 13.39
C PRO A 40 -6.58 -27.02 14.14
N SER A 41 -7.68 -27.74 13.96
CA SER A 41 -7.88 -29.10 14.48
C SER A 41 -8.80 -29.87 13.55
N SER A 42 -8.63 -31.20 13.48
CA SER A 42 -9.55 -32.10 12.77
C SER A 42 -10.96 -32.10 13.37
N THR A 43 -11.11 -31.66 14.62
CA THR A 43 -12.40 -31.62 15.33
C THR A 43 -13.09 -30.26 15.30
N ILE A 44 -12.52 -29.24 14.63
CA ILE A 44 -13.13 -27.92 14.54
C ILE A 44 -14.45 -28.02 13.74
N LYS A 45 -15.55 -27.50 14.31
CA LYS A 45 -16.88 -27.58 13.70
C LYS A 45 -17.28 -26.30 12.97
N THR A 46 -16.81 -25.17 13.47
CA THR A 46 -17.13 -23.85 12.93
C THR A 46 -15.85 -23.20 12.45
N LEU A 47 -15.79 -22.91 11.16
CA LEU A 47 -14.66 -22.23 10.54
C LEU A 47 -14.91 -20.73 10.48
N PRO A 48 -13.86 -19.90 10.58
CA PRO A 48 -13.97 -18.49 10.24
C PRO A 48 -14.43 -18.30 8.79
N PRO A 49 -14.98 -17.12 8.44
CA PRO A 49 -15.33 -16.80 7.06
C PRO A 49 -14.14 -17.03 6.10
N ASN A 50 -14.44 -17.57 4.91
CA ASN A 50 -13.47 -17.87 3.84
C ASN A 50 -12.36 -18.87 4.21
N ALA A 51 -12.47 -19.56 5.35
CA ALA A 51 -11.53 -20.61 5.73
C ALA A 51 -12.02 -21.98 5.29
N VAL A 52 -11.09 -22.81 4.80
CA VAL A 52 -11.31 -24.26 4.61
C VAL A 52 -10.27 -25.05 5.41
N GLN A 53 -10.66 -26.19 5.95
CA GLN A 53 -9.69 -27.12 6.53
C GLN A 53 -8.78 -27.67 5.43
N ALA A 54 -7.50 -27.79 5.77
CA ALA A 54 -6.48 -28.39 4.93
C ALA A 54 -5.61 -29.34 5.76
N ASN A 55 -4.75 -30.11 5.09
CA ASN A 55 -3.76 -31.00 5.72
C ASN A 55 -4.35 -31.91 6.79
N GLN A 56 -5.45 -32.60 6.47
CA GLN A 56 -6.15 -33.53 7.37
C GLN A 56 -6.56 -32.88 8.72
N GLY A 57 -6.85 -31.57 8.72
CA GLY A 57 -7.29 -30.83 9.91
C GLY A 57 -6.17 -30.11 10.67
N THR A 58 -4.91 -30.23 10.23
CA THR A 58 -3.78 -29.54 10.88
C THR A 58 -3.55 -28.12 10.35
N ALA A 59 -4.28 -27.69 9.32
CA ALA A 59 -4.18 -26.34 8.76
C ALA A 59 -5.55 -25.74 8.45
N LEU A 60 -5.63 -24.41 8.50
CA LEU A 60 -6.70 -23.63 7.91
C LEU A 60 -6.13 -22.86 6.71
N LYS A 61 -6.76 -23.00 5.55
CA LYS A 61 -6.46 -22.23 4.34
C LYS A 61 -7.53 -21.14 4.22
N TYR A 62 -7.13 -19.89 4.38
CA TYR A 62 -7.98 -18.75 4.06
C TYR A 62 -7.92 -18.51 2.55
N LEU A 63 -9.07 -18.59 1.89
CA LEU A 63 -9.21 -18.39 0.46
C LEU A 63 -9.29 -16.90 0.15
N ASP A 64 -8.79 -16.53 -1.03
CA ASP A 64 -9.01 -15.22 -1.64
C ASP A 64 -8.62 -14.03 -0.75
N VAL A 65 -7.52 -14.17 0.00
CA VAL A 65 -6.97 -13.12 0.88
C VAL A 65 -6.50 -11.87 0.13
N THR A 66 -6.29 -11.98 -1.17
CA THR A 66 -6.08 -10.89 -2.13
C THR A 66 -6.24 -11.43 -3.56
N HIS A 67 -6.37 -10.54 -4.55
CA HIS A 67 -6.41 -10.89 -5.96
C HIS A 67 -5.38 -10.09 -6.75
N MET A 68 -4.55 -10.76 -7.55
CA MET A 68 -3.66 -10.07 -8.47
C MET A 68 -4.39 -9.72 -9.76
N LYS A 69 -4.17 -8.50 -10.26
CA LYS A 69 -4.80 -7.99 -11.48
C LYS A 69 -3.75 -7.60 -12.50
N ASP A 70 -3.96 -8.00 -13.74
CA ASP A 70 -3.14 -7.65 -14.91
C ASP A 70 -4.02 -6.93 -15.94
N TYR A 71 -3.71 -5.67 -16.18
CA TYR A 71 -4.37 -4.83 -17.19
C TYR A 71 -3.47 -4.47 -18.37
N TYR A 72 -2.25 -5.01 -18.45
CA TYR A 72 -1.28 -4.63 -19.48
C TYR A 72 -1.73 -4.98 -20.90
N GLY A 73 -2.70 -5.90 -21.06
CA GLY A 73 -3.36 -6.14 -22.34
C GLY A 73 -4.04 -4.90 -22.94
N SER A 74 -4.38 -3.91 -22.11
CA SER A 74 -4.91 -2.60 -22.53
C SER A 74 -3.86 -1.48 -22.58
N ALA A 75 -2.59 -1.78 -22.29
CA ALA A 75 -1.54 -0.78 -22.25
C ALA A 75 -1.11 -0.34 -23.67
N PRO A 76 -0.76 0.95 -23.89
CA PRO A 76 -0.40 1.46 -25.22
C PRO A 76 0.78 0.75 -25.89
N SER A 77 1.76 0.26 -25.12
CA SER A 77 2.92 -0.45 -25.68
C SER A 77 2.57 -1.80 -26.28
N GLN A 78 1.42 -2.38 -25.93
CA GLN A 78 1.01 -3.73 -26.29
C GLN A 78 2.02 -4.81 -25.86
N ARG A 79 2.91 -4.49 -24.91
CA ARG A 79 3.85 -5.46 -24.35
C ARG A 79 3.13 -6.33 -23.33
N VAL A 80 3.28 -7.64 -23.50
CA VAL A 80 2.82 -8.64 -22.55
C VAL A 80 3.54 -8.44 -21.22
N ALA A 81 2.79 -8.45 -20.12
CA ALA A 81 3.34 -8.44 -18.79
C ALA A 81 3.60 -9.86 -18.28
N ASN A 82 4.50 -9.97 -17.31
CA ASN A 82 4.72 -11.19 -16.55
C ASN A 82 4.43 -10.92 -15.08
N ALA A 83 3.90 -11.92 -14.39
CA ALA A 83 3.92 -11.92 -12.94
C ALA A 83 5.38 -11.98 -12.48
N VAL A 84 5.79 -10.99 -11.69
CA VAL A 84 7.14 -10.87 -11.15
C VAL A 84 7.09 -10.85 -9.63
N MET A 85 8.10 -11.48 -9.03
CA MET A 85 8.34 -11.46 -7.59
C MET A 85 9.72 -10.88 -7.36
N ASN A 86 9.79 -9.80 -6.60
CA ASN A 86 11.02 -9.08 -6.30
C ASN A 86 11.27 -9.06 -4.79
N MET A 87 12.52 -8.83 -4.39
CA MET A 87 12.91 -8.61 -3.00
C MET A 87 13.25 -7.15 -2.81
N PHE A 88 12.62 -6.51 -1.82
CA PHE A 88 12.92 -5.15 -1.41
C PHE A 88 13.51 -5.20 0.00
N VAL A 89 14.76 -4.77 0.16
CA VAL A 89 15.41 -4.61 1.46
C VAL A 89 15.33 -3.14 1.84
N CYS A 90 14.40 -2.78 2.71
CA CYS A 90 14.06 -1.39 3.01
C CYS A 90 14.67 -0.94 4.34
N ALA A 91 15.61 0.01 4.29
CA ALA A 91 16.17 0.63 5.48
C ALA A 91 15.16 1.60 6.15
N PRO A 92 15.23 1.79 7.48
CA PRO A 92 14.42 2.80 8.16
C PRO A 92 14.67 4.21 7.61
N ARG A 93 13.59 4.94 7.38
CA ARG A 93 13.61 6.36 6.99
C ARG A 93 13.90 7.24 8.21
N SER A 94 14.72 8.26 8.03
CA SER A 94 14.91 9.31 9.04
C SER A 94 13.63 10.11 9.23
N LEU A 95 13.32 10.47 10.46
CA LEU A 95 12.14 11.25 10.82
C LEU A 95 12.57 12.62 11.32
N LEU A 96 11.87 13.66 10.90
CA LEU A 96 12.03 15.00 11.44
C LEU A 96 11.55 15.02 12.90
N PRO A 97 12.15 15.85 13.77
CA PRO A 97 11.70 15.97 15.16
C PRO A 97 10.29 16.55 15.25
N SER A 98 9.55 16.13 16.27
CA SER A 98 8.25 16.70 16.65
C SER A 98 8.33 17.36 18.03
N HIS A 99 7.55 18.41 18.23
CA HIS A 99 7.37 19.04 19.55
C HIS A 99 6.29 18.35 20.38
N ASP A 100 5.47 17.48 19.79
CA ASP A 100 4.47 16.68 20.50
C ASP A 100 5.14 15.44 21.11
N SER A 101 5.00 15.27 22.42
CA SER A 101 5.59 14.17 23.18
C SER A 101 5.04 12.77 22.82
N ASN A 102 3.88 12.71 22.16
CA ASN A 102 3.27 11.46 21.69
C ASN A 102 3.74 11.05 20.29
N ILE A 103 4.32 12.00 19.53
CA ILE A 103 4.84 11.78 18.19
C ILE A 103 6.33 11.49 18.32
N GLY A 104 6.76 10.30 17.89
CA GLY A 104 8.17 9.97 17.91
C GLY A 104 8.94 10.73 16.83
N GLY A 105 8.31 11.04 15.69
CA GLY A 105 8.88 11.83 14.61
C GLY A 105 7.92 12.05 13.45
N LEU A 106 8.29 12.92 12.52
CA LEU A 106 7.50 13.29 11.35
C LEU A 106 8.19 12.76 10.08
N PHE A 107 7.47 11.98 9.29
CA PHE A 107 7.94 11.52 7.98
C PHE A 107 7.45 12.50 6.89
N PRO A 108 8.34 13.23 6.20
CA PRO A 108 7.94 14.12 5.11
C PRO A 108 7.54 13.31 3.87
N VAL A 109 6.34 13.56 3.36
CA VAL A 109 5.86 12.94 2.11
C VAL A 109 6.24 13.84 0.95
N THR A 110 7.25 13.42 0.18
CA THR A 110 7.78 14.19 -0.97
C THR A 110 7.45 13.57 -2.32
N ILE A 111 7.01 12.31 -2.33
CA ILE A 111 6.71 11.56 -3.56
C ILE A 111 5.59 10.56 -3.29
N LEU A 112 4.70 10.41 -4.27
CA LEU A 112 3.78 9.29 -4.39
C LEU A 112 4.01 8.62 -5.74
N GLU A 113 3.72 7.33 -5.82
CA GLU A 113 3.79 6.53 -7.03
C GLU A 113 2.49 5.72 -7.21
N ARG A 114 2.29 5.18 -8.41
CA ARG A 114 1.22 4.22 -8.70
C ARG A 114 1.60 3.26 -9.81
N HIS A 115 0.95 2.10 -9.80
CA HIS A 115 1.06 1.07 -10.82
C HIS A 115 -0.28 0.97 -11.58
N PRO A 116 -0.47 1.69 -12.70
CA PRO A 116 -1.79 1.83 -13.33
C PRO A 116 -2.36 0.53 -13.89
N PHE A 117 -1.51 -0.41 -14.30
CA PHE A 117 -1.93 -1.64 -14.99
C PHE A 117 -1.83 -2.90 -14.13
N THR A 118 -1.53 -2.79 -12.83
CA THR A 118 -1.41 -3.96 -11.96
C THR A 118 -1.68 -3.61 -10.51
N THR A 119 -2.19 -4.60 -9.76
CA THR A 119 -2.03 -4.59 -8.30
C THR A 119 -0.57 -4.75 -7.91
N GLN A 120 -0.17 -4.26 -6.75
CA GLN A 120 1.16 -4.49 -6.19
C GLN A 120 1.04 -4.93 -4.73
N THR A 121 1.62 -6.08 -4.41
CA THR A 121 1.56 -6.67 -3.07
C THR A 121 2.92 -6.60 -2.39
N PHE A 122 2.98 -6.07 -1.17
CA PHE A 122 4.16 -6.11 -0.30
C PHE A 122 3.91 -7.04 0.88
N ILE A 123 4.79 -8.03 1.05
CA ILE A 123 4.72 -9.05 2.10
C ILE A 123 5.97 -8.92 2.97
N PRO A 124 5.86 -8.41 4.22
CA PRO A 124 7.03 -8.31 5.09
C PRO A 124 7.51 -9.69 5.52
N LEU A 125 8.82 -9.83 5.64
CA LEU A 125 9.49 -11.01 6.17
C LEU A 125 10.24 -10.66 7.46
N GLY A 126 10.34 -11.64 8.37
CA GLY A 126 11.32 -11.60 9.45
C GLY A 126 11.04 -10.60 10.59
N ILE A 127 9.78 -10.24 10.83
CA ILE A 127 9.38 -9.41 11.97
C ILE A 127 8.60 -10.28 12.96
N SER A 128 9.21 -10.58 14.09
CA SER A 128 8.54 -11.29 15.17
C SER A 128 7.61 -10.35 15.96
N PRO A 129 6.58 -10.89 16.66
CA PRO A 129 5.75 -10.08 17.54
C PRO A 129 6.53 -9.30 18.61
N SER A 130 7.66 -9.84 19.08
CA SER A 130 8.53 -9.16 20.05
C SER A 130 9.27 -7.95 19.48
N GLU A 131 9.39 -7.84 18.16
CA GLU A 131 10.11 -6.74 17.49
C GLU A 131 9.17 -5.68 16.92
N GLN A 132 7.85 -5.88 17.04
CA GLN A 132 6.81 -5.02 16.48
C GLN A 132 6.81 -3.60 17.06
N GLU A 133 7.34 -3.42 18.28
CA GLU A 133 7.52 -2.10 18.89
C GLU A 133 8.79 -1.37 18.41
N ASP A 134 9.73 -2.09 17.78
CA ASP A 134 11.01 -1.55 17.34
C ASP A 134 11.07 -1.26 15.83
N VAL A 135 10.20 -1.91 15.05
CA VAL A 135 10.11 -1.72 13.61
C VAL A 135 8.69 -1.91 13.10
N CYS A 136 8.28 -1.03 12.20
CA CYS A 136 7.03 -1.13 11.48
C CYS A 136 7.18 -0.44 10.12
N TYR A 137 6.11 -0.40 9.33
CA TYR A 137 6.12 0.33 8.08
C TYR A 137 4.84 1.14 7.90
N LEU A 138 4.95 2.26 7.20
CA LEU A 138 3.83 3.13 6.89
C LEU A 138 3.25 2.75 5.53
N VAL A 139 1.93 2.73 5.47
CA VAL A 139 1.13 2.66 4.26
C VAL A 139 0.52 4.03 4.06
N VAL A 140 1.12 4.83 3.18
CA VAL A 140 0.66 6.19 2.86
C VAL A 140 -0.02 6.14 1.50
N VAL A 141 -1.29 6.50 1.44
CA VAL A 141 -2.13 6.35 0.24
C VAL A 141 -2.96 7.61 -0.02
N ALA A 142 -3.28 7.86 -1.29
CA ALA A 142 -4.15 8.95 -1.68
C ALA A 142 -5.14 8.48 -2.76
N PRO A 143 -6.40 8.95 -2.74
CA PRO A 143 -7.29 8.75 -3.86
C PRO A 143 -6.84 9.59 -5.06
N SER A 144 -7.35 9.30 -6.25
CA SER A 144 -7.10 10.13 -7.42
C SER A 144 -8.07 11.31 -7.48
N LEU A 145 -7.59 12.46 -7.97
CA LEU A 145 -8.42 13.58 -8.41
C LEU A 145 -9.20 13.20 -9.67
N THR A 146 -10.20 14.01 -10.01
CA THR A 146 -10.81 13.96 -11.35
C THR A 146 -9.73 14.28 -12.40
N PRO A 147 -9.67 13.54 -13.52
CA PRO A 147 -8.72 13.80 -14.58
C PRO A 147 -8.76 15.23 -15.12
N SER A 148 -7.61 15.75 -15.54
CA SER A 148 -7.42 17.12 -16.02
C SER A 148 -6.52 17.15 -17.27
N SER A 149 -6.17 18.34 -17.76
CA SER A 149 -5.20 18.49 -18.84
C SER A 149 -3.76 18.15 -18.42
N VAL A 150 -3.46 18.22 -17.12
CA VAL A 150 -2.10 17.93 -16.59
C VAL A 150 -1.76 16.44 -16.69
N ASP A 151 -2.76 15.58 -16.61
CA ASP A 151 -2.63 14.13 -16.61
C ASP A 151 -3.04 13.46 -17.94
N GLU A 152 -3.35 14.26 -18.97
CA GLU A 152 -3.92 13.79 -20.24
C GLU A 152 -3.05 12.73 -20.94
N THR A 153 -1.73 12.81 -20.78
CA THR A 153 -0.76 11.90 -21.41
C THR A 153 -0.48 10.64 -20.59
N LEU A 154 -1.03 10.51 -19.38
CA LEU A 154 -0.72 9.40 -18.48
C LEU A 154 -1.55 8.14 -18.85
N PRO A 155 -0.91 7.03 -19.27
CA PRO A 155 -1.60 5.85 -19.78
C PRO A 155 -2.33 5.07 -18.68
N VAL A 156 -3.62 4.80 -18.82
CA VAL A 156 -4.40 4.00 -17.85
C VAL A 156 -5.14 2.89 -18.55
N PRO A 157 -5.58 1.84 -17.83
CA PRO A 157 -6.36 0.77 -18.43
C PRO A 157 -7.59 1.31 -19.16
N VAL A 158 -7.77 0.88 -20.41
CA VAL A 158 -9.01 1.09 -21.15
C VAL A 158 -9.86 -0.16 -20.94
N LEU A 159 -10.81 -0.07 -20.02
CA LEU A 159 -11.76 -1.15 -19.80
C LEU A 159 -12.74 -1.19 -20.96
N SER A 160 -12.93 -2.36 -21.57
CA SER A 160 -13.99 -2.56 -22.56
C SER A 160 -15.34 -2.33 -21.88
N PRO A 161 -16.34 -1.74 -22.57
CA PRO A 161 -17.71 -1.69 -22.04
C PRO A 161 -18.16 -3.12 -21.74
N GLN A 162 -18.29 -3.46 -20.46
CA GLN A 162 -18.84 -4.76 -20.08
C GLN A 162 -20.29 -4.82 -20.60
N THR A 163 -20.60 -5.82 -21.42
CA THR A 163 -21.99 -6.17 -21.73
C THR A 163 -22.66 -6.57 -20.42
N SER A 164 -23.49 -5.67 -19.89
CA SER A 164 -24.44 -5.86 -18.78
C SER A 164 -24.58 -7.30 -18.27
N THR A 165 -23.68 -7.70 -17.38
CA THR A 165 -23.96 -8.73 -16.38
C THR A 165 -23.96 -8.01 -15.04
N ASN A 166 -24.95 -8.30 -14.20
CA ASN A 166 -25.09 -7.78 -12.84
C ASN A 166 -23.96 -8.30 -11.93
N ASP A 167 -22.71 -8.03 -12.30
CA ASP A 167 -21.54 -8.32 -11.51
C ASP A 167 -21.27 -7.07 -10.67
N ASP A 168 -21.67 -7.11 -9.40
CA ASP A 168 -21.43 -6.05 -8.40
C ASP A 168 -19.91 -5.78 -8.18
N ASN A 169 -19.04 -6.47 -8.93
CA ASN A 169 -17.59 -6.37 -8.94
C ASN A 169 -17.01 -5.57 -10.13
N ALA A 170 -17.81 -4.77 -10.84
CA ALA A 170 -17.28 -3.87 -11.88
C ALA A 170 -16.17 -2.99 -11.28
N GLU A 171 -14.93 -3.28 -11.67
CA GLU A 171 -13.74 -2.76 -11.00
C GLU A 171 -13.57 -1.26 -11.31
N ASN A 172 -13.95 -0.42 -10.36
CA ASN A 172 -13.81 1.03 -10.46
C ASN A 172 -12.34 1.43 -10.31
N LEU A 173 -11.60 1.42 -11.42
CA LEU A 173 -10.21 1.86 -11.43
C LEU A 173 -10.10 3.38 -11.17
N PRO A 174 -9.04 3.85 -10.46
CA PRO A 174 -8.88 5.27 -10.11
C PRO A 174 -8.74 6.24 -11.30
N GLY A 175 -8.54 5.72 -12.52
CA GLY A 175 -8.34 6.54 -13.72
C GLY A 175 -7.00 7.28 -13.71
N ARG A 176 -6.88 8.32 -14.55
CA ARG A 176 -5.58 8.99 -14.79
C ARG A 176 -5.27 10.16 -13.85
N GLY A 177 -6.21 10.60 -13.02
CA GLY A 177 -6.01 11.76 -12.15
C GLY A 177 -4.79 11.65 -11.23
N LEU A 178 -4.21 12.81 -10.92
CA LEU A 178 -3.11 12.97 -9.95
C LEU A 178 -3.58 12.69 -8.51
N PRO A 179 -2.68 12.43 -7.54
CA PRO A 179 -3.08 12.16 -6.18
C PRO A 179 -3.79 13.36 -5.53
N ASP A 180 -4.91 13.08 -4.86
CA ASP A 180 -5.64 14.04 -4.06
C ASP A 180 -5.01 14.18 -2.67
N LEU A 181 -4.06 15.10 -2.58
CA LEU A 181 -3.31 15.37 -1.35
C LEU A 181 -4.20 15.90 -0.19
N ASN A 182 -5.41 16.38 -0.47
CA ASN A 182 -6.36 16.75 0.59
C ASN A 182 -6.95 15.52 1.29
N ARG A 183 -6.99 14.37 0.62
CA ARG A 183 -7.53 13.10 1.14
C ARG A 183 -6.48 12.01 1.31
N ILE A 184 -5.20 12.39 1.36
CA ILE A 184 -4.11 11.48 1.74
C ILE A 184 -4.35 10.90 3.14
N GLN A 185 -4.05 9.62 3.30
CA GLN A 185 -4.16 8.86 4.54
C GLN A 185 -2.83 8.17 4.84
N ALA A 186 -2.57 7.94 6.12
CA ALA A 186 -1.43 7.17 6.58
C ALA A 186 -1.88 6.11 7.58
N LEU A 187 -1.47 4.88 7.32
CA LEU A 187 -1.79 3.70 8.13
C LEU A 187 -0.47 3.09 8.62
N LEU A 188 -0.47 2.64 9.86
CA LEU A 188 0.67 2.01 10.51
C LEU A 188 0.49 0.50 10.47
N ALA A 189 1.30 -0.15 9.65
CA ALA A 189 1.28 -1.59 9.49
C ALA A 189 2.34 -2.26 10.36
N ASN A 190 2.04 -3.46 10.85
CA ASN A 190 3.01 -4.27 11.57
C ASN A 190 3.51 -5.45 10.72
N GLY A 191 4.48 -6.20 11.26
CA GLY A 191 5.11 -7.30 10.54
C GLY A 191 4.26 -8.54 10.24
N SER A 192 3.05 -8.61 10.79
CA SER A 192 2.09 -9.68 10.48
C SER A 192 1.07 -9.29 9.40
N GLN A 193 1.17 -8.07 8.87
CA GLN A 193 0.27 -7.54 7.86
C GLN A 193 1.04 -7.36 6.57
N ALA A 194 0.46 -7.80 5.47
CA ALA A 194 0.87 -7.47 4.12
C ALA A 194 -0.21 -6.57 3.49
N VAL A 195 0.14 -5.85 2.43
CA VAL A 195 -0.81 -5.01 1.69
C VAL A 195 -0.74 -5.31 0.20
N THR A 196 -1.90 -5.39 -0.43
CA THR A 196 -2.03 -5.30 -1.89
C THR A 196 -2.65 -3.96 -2.22
N TYR A 197 -1.91 -3.08 -2.88
CA TYR A 197 -2.47 -1.89 -3.50
C TYR A 197 -3.27 -2.29 -4.73
N GLY A 198 -4.47 -1.72 -4.87
CA GLY A 198 -5.28 -1.81 -6.08
C GLY A 198 -4.58 -1.17 -7.28
N ALA A 199 -4.92 -1.62 -8.50
CA ALA A 199 -4.34 -1.05 -9.71
C ALA A 199 -4.64 0.45 -9.81
N GLY A 200 -3.59 1.25 -10.02
CA GLY A 200 -3.66 2.70 -10.14
C GLY A 200 -3.82 3.47 -8.83
N THR A 201 -3.86 2.80 -7.67
CA THR A 201 -3.84 3.45 -6.35
C THR A 201 -2.55 4.25 -6.18
N TRP A 202 -2.66 5.51 -5.74
CA TRP A 202 -1.49 6.29 -5.36
C TRP A 202 -1.04 5.90 -3.96
N HIS A 203 0.25 5.59 -3.81
CA HIS A 203 0.89 5.27 -2.53
C HIS A 203 2.30 5.84 -2.46
N ALA A 204 2.86 6.03 -1.26
CA ALA A 204 4.28 6.35 -1.14
C ALA A 204 5.13 5.10 -1.48
N PRO A 205 6.37 5.28 -1.97
CA PRO A 205 7.37 4.20 -1.96
C PRO A 205 7.52 3.65 -0.54
N MET A 206 7.84 2.36 -0.40
CA MET A 206 7.79 1.67 0.90
C MET A 206 8.55 2.40 2.02
N VAL A 207 7.85 2.70 3.13
CA VAL A 207 8.37 3.50 4.24
C VAL A 207 8.55 2.64 5.48
N VAL A 208 9.76 2.16 5.71
CA VAL A 208 10.12 1.51 6.98
C VAL A 208 10.46 2.58 8.02
N VAL A 209 9.97 2.42 9.23
CA VAL A 209 10.37 3.25 10.38
C VAL A 209 10.76 2.33 11.54
N GLY A 210 11.80 2.71 12.26
CA GLY A 210 12.33 1.89 13.34
C GLY A 210 13.83 1.77 13.38
N LYS A 211 14.30 0.70 14.02
CA LYS A 211 15.73 0.47 14.29
C LYS A 211 16.42 -0.43 13.28
N LYS A 212 15.67 -1.23 12.50
CA LYS A 212 16.21 -2.26 11.60
C LYS A 212 15.49 -2.27 10.24
N PRO A 213 16.13 -2.75 9.17
CA PRO A 213 15.47 -2.91 7.88
C PRO A 213 14.34 -3.94 7.94
N ILE A 214 13.42 -3.84 6.98
CA ILE A 214 12.42 -4.87 6.69
C ILE A 214 12.65 -5.37 5.26
N ASP A 215 12.65 -6.69 5.11
CA ASP A 215 12.65 -7.35 3.81
C ASP A 215 11.21 -7.57 3.36
N PHE A 216 10.90 -7.23 2.11
CA PHE A 216 9.59 -7.46 1.52
C PHE A 216 9.71 -8.33 0.28
N VAL A 217 8.88 -9.37 0.21
CA VAL A 217 8.54 -9.97 -1.08
C VAL A 217 7.50 -9.07 -1.73
N VAL A 218 7.80 -8.63 -2.95
CA VAL A 218 6.94 -7.74 -3.74
C VAL A 218 6.42 -8.51 -4.94
N VAL A 219 5.10 -8.57 -5.10
CA VAL A 219 4.45 -9.31 -6.19
C VAL A 219 3.58 -8.36 -7.02
N GLN A 220 3.81 -8.34 -8.33
CA GLN A 220 3.05 -7.53 -9.29
C GLN A 220 3.17 -8.11 -10.70
N PHE A 221 2.45 -7.55 -11.66
CA PHE A 221 2.75 -7.71 -13.08
C PHE A 221 3.66 -6.58 -13.57
N ALA A 222 4.58 -6.88 -14.49
CA ALA A 222 5.41 -5.87 -15.15
C ALA A 222 5.67 -6.24 -16.61
N ASN A 223 5.69 -5.23 -17.48
CA ASN A 223 6.01 -5.39 -18.90
C ASN A 223 7.33 -4.73 -19.31
N GLY A 224 8.03 -4.09 -18.36
CA GLY A 224 9.32 -3.45 -18.56
C GLY A 224 9.24 -2.09 -19.26
N LYS A 225 8.05 -1.51 -19.40
CA LYS A 225 7.84 -0.16 -19.94
C LYS A 225 7.61 0.80 -18.77
N GLY A 226 8.63 1.58 -18.43
CA GLY A 226 8.65 2.46 -17.25
C GLY A 226 7.33 3.18 -16.95
N ILE A 227 6.78 3.98 -17.89
CA ILE A 227 5.54 4.78 -17.66
C ILE A 227 4.25 3.94 -17.51
N GLU A 228 4.28 2.68 -17.94
CA GLU A 228 3.18 1.73 -17.77
C GLU A 228 3.35 0.94 -16.47
N ASP A 229 4.60 0.58 -16.14
CA ASP A 229 4.92 -0.12 -14.91
C ASP A 229 4.76 0.77 -13.68
N CYS A 230 5.28 2.00 -13.69
CA CYS A 230 5.26 2.91 -12.55
C CYS A 230 5.13 4.38 -12.99
N LYS A 231 4.31 5.13 -12.26
CA LYS A 231 4.17 6.58 -12.43
C LYS A 231 4.46 7.27 -11.12
N GLU A 232 5.37 8.22 -11.16
CA GLU A 232 5.79 9.01 -10.00
C GLU A 232 5.19 10.42 -10.06
N ALA A 233 4.77 10.90 -8.90
CA ALA A 233 4.29 12.22 -8.64
C ALA A 233 5.16 12.83 -7.52
N GLU A 234 6.08 13.71 -7.90
CA GLU A 234 6.93 14.43 -6.97
C GLU A 234 6.20 15.67 -6.49
N LEU A 235 6.23 15.91 -5.18
CA LEU A 235 5.66 17.12 -4.61
C LEU A 235 6.75 18.20 -4.63
N GLU A 236 6.43 19.36 -5.20
CA GLU A 236 7.19 20.60 -5.02
C GLU A 236 7.01 21.04 -3.56
N THR A 237 7.78 20.44 -2.65
CA THR A 237 7.67 20.69 -1.21
C THR A 237 8.67 21.74 -0.75
N THR A 238 8.25 22.62 0.16
CA THR A 238 9.11 23.01 1.28
C THR A 238 9.08 21.88 2.31
N ASP A 239 10.16 21.57 3.03
CA ASP A 239 10.34 20.37 3.89
C ASP A 239 9.26 20.12 4.99
N LYS A 240 8.16 20.88 5.01
CA LYS A 240 7.07 20.85 6.00
C LYS A 240 5.66 20.81 5.42
N ASP A 241 5.47 20.71 4.10
CA ASP A 241 4.12 20.90 3.53
C ASP A 241 3.17 19.74 3.87
N ILE A 242 3.65 18.49 3.81
CA ILE A 242 2.88 17.29 4.18
C ILE A 242 3.77 16.31 4.94
N CYS A 243 3.42 16.06 6.21
CA CYS A 243 4.15 15.14 7.08
C CYS A 243 3.21 14.09 7.67
N VAL A 244 3.69 12.85 7.80
CA VAL A 244 3.02 11.80 8.55
C VAL A 244 3.59 11.76 9.97
N ALA A 245 2.72 11.92 10.97
CA ALA A 245 3.08 11.79 12.37
C ALA A 245 3.20 10.31 12.75
N VAL A 246 4.43 9.86 12.99
CA VAL A 246 4.74 8.50 13.43
C VAL A 246 4.66 8.45 14.96
N PRO A 247 3.78 7.60 15.54
CA PRO A 247 3.61 7.52 16.98
C PRO A 247 4.87 6.98 17.63
N LYS A 248 5.08 7.32 18.90
CA LYS A 248 6.14 6.71 19.69
C LYS A 248 5.74 5.26 20.05
N LEU A 249 6.40 4.27 19.44
CA LEU A 249 6.00 2.85 19.56
C LEU A 249 6.47 2.15 20.83
N SER A 250 7.51 2.64 21.50
CA SER A 250 7.88 2.17 22.84
C SER A 250 8.30 3.32 23.76
N ARG A 251 8.15 3.15 25.08
CA ARG A 251 8.52 4.17 26.08
C ARG A 251 10.00 4.60 25.97
N ASN A 252 10.86 3.73 25.45
CA ASN A 252 12.30 3.93 25.27
C ASN A 252 12.73 4.07 23.79
N ALA A 253 11.80 4.14 22.83
CA ALA A 253 12.13 4.31 21.43
C ALA A 253 12.63 5.74 21.18
N THR A 254 13.90 5.86 20.81
CA THR A 254 14.44 6.99 20.06
C THR A 254 14.51 6.56 18.60
N TRP A 255 13.77 7.23 17.71
CA TRP A 255 13.95 7.02 16.28
C TRP A 255 15.30 7.58 15.84
N LYS A 256 15.79 7.09 14.70
CA LYS A 256 16.89 7.75 14.00
C LYS A 256 16.37 9.10 13.48
N LEU A 257 16.60 10.15 14.27
CA LEU A 257 16.44 11.54 13.84
C LEU A 257 17.45 11.84 12.73
#